data_AF-J3FYF2-F1
#
_entry.id   AF-J3FYF2-F1
#
_cell.length_a   1.000
_cell.length_b   1.000
_cell.length_c   1.000
_cell.angle_alpha   90.00
_cell.angle_beta   90.00
_cell.angle_gamma   90.00
#
_symmetry.space_group_name_H-M   'P 1'
#
loop_
_entity.id
_entity.type
_entity.pdbx_description
1 polymer ?
#
loop_
_entity_poly.entity_id
_entity_poly.type
_entity_poly.pdbx_seq_one_letter_code
_entity_poly.pdbx_strand_id
1 'polypeptide(L)' 'MVRTPARESDAGHTPPNLYVAQEAQLRKRAEHSRWDYVALHPDLIVGDIYGNPMNIAMVISVFAELSHALSIPMRFPGTD' A
#
# COMPACT_ATOMS: atom_id res chain seq x y z
N MET A 1 -3.03 -16.17 -7.56
CA MET A 1 -2.33 -15.69 -6.34
C MET A 1 -0.90 -15.41 -6.71
N VAL A 2 -0.36 -14.28 -6.28
CA VAL A 2 1.08 -13.99 -6.42
C VAL A 2 1.84 -14.92 -5.48
N ARG A 3 3.01 -15.41 -5.90
CA ARG A 3 3.86 -16.28 -5.09
C ARG A 3 4.41 -15.48 -3.90
N THR A 4 4.42 -16.07 -2.71
CA THR A 4 5.07 -15.46 -1.53
C THR A 4 6.44 -16.11 -1.31
N PRO A 5 7.52 -15.32 -1.11
CA PRO A 5 7.56 -13.86 -1.18
C PRO A 5 7.42 -13.36 -2.63
N ALA A 6 6.68 -12.25 -2.80
CA ALA A 6 6.52 -11.61 -4.09
C ALA A 6 7.85 -11.01 -4.56
N ARG A 7 8.14 -11.12 -5.85
CA ARG A 7 9.33 -10.55 -6.49
C ARG A 7 8.95 -9.71 -7.69
N GLU A 8 9.74 -8.69 -8.00
CA GLU A 8 9.55 -7.80 -9.15
C GLU A 8 9.68 -8.55 -10.49
N SER A 9 10.35 -9.70 -10.48
CA SER A 9 10.48 -10.61 -11.62
C SER A 9 9.27 -11.53 -11.83
N ASP A 10 8.30 -11.54 -10.92
CA ASP A 10 7.14 -12.42 -11.02
C ASP A 10 6.25 -12.01 -12.20
N ALA A 11 5.61 -13.00 -12.82
CA ALA A 11 4.68 -12.75 -13.92
C ALA A 11 3.52 -11.86 -13.44
N GLY A 12 3.03 -10.99 -14.34
CA GLY A 12 1.88 -10.14 -14.07
C GLY A 12 0.64 -10.95 -13.67
N HIS A 13 -0.23 -10.34 -12.87
CA HIS A 13 -1.48 -10.97 -12.42
C HIS A 13 -2.63 -10.64 -13.39
N THR A 14 -3.66 -11.51 -13.42
CA THR A 14 -4.69 -11.53 -14.48
C THR A 14 -5.80 -10.47 -14.34
N PRO A 15 -6.23 -10.03 -13.14
CA PRO A 15 -7.18 -8.92 -13.03
C PRO A 15 -6.58 -7.57 -13.47
N PRO A 16 -7.37 -6.67 -14.09
CA PRO A 16 -6.94 -5.31 -14.34
C PRO A 16 -6.49 -4.60 -13.06
N ASN A 17 -5.34 -3.93 -13.09
CA ASN A 17 -4.81 -3.19 -11.95
C ASN A 17 -4.22 -1.85 -12.41
N LEU A 18 -4.64 -0.79 -11.71
CA LEU A 18 -4.25 0.58 -12.01
C LEU A 18 -2.73 0.79 -11.96
N TYR A 19 -2.02 0.17 -11.01
CA TYR A 19 -0.57 0.32 -10.86
C TYR A 19 0.19 -0.24 -12.07
N VAL A 20 -0.23 -1.40 -12.58
CA VAL A 20 0.35 -2.01 -13.80
C VAL A 20 0.12 -1.10 -15.01
N ALA A 21 -1.08 -0.51 -15.13
CA ALA A 21 -1.39 0.42 -16.19
C ALA A 21 -0.55 1.72 -16.10
N GLN A 22 -0.36 2.25 -14.90
CA GLN A 22 0.47 3.43 -14.65
C GLN A 22 1.94 3.18 -14.99
N GLU A 23 2.50 2.04 -14.56
CA GLU A 23 3.88 1.67 -14.87
C GLU A 23 4.10 1.52 -16.38
N ALA A 24 3.18 0.85 -17.09
CA ALA A 24 3.26 0.70 -18.54
C ALA A 24 3.27 2.06 -19.27
N GLN A 25 2.47 3.02 -18.79
CA GLN A 25 2.47 4.39 -19.33
C GLN A 25 3.78 5.12 -19.04
N LEU A 26 4.34 4.98 -17.83
CA LEU A 26 5.62 5.60 -17.46
C LEU A 26 6.78 5.02 -18.28
N ARG A 27 6.86 3.70 -18.41
CA ARG A 27 7.88 2.99 -19.20
C ARG A 27 7.85 3.45 -20.67
N LYS A 28 6.68 3.46 -21.29
CA LYS A 28 6.51 3.92 -22.69
C LYS A 28 6.94 5.37 -22.90
N ARG A 29 6.72 6.24 -21.91
CA ARG A 29 7.15 7.65 -21.99
C ARG A 29 8.66 7.81 -21.78
N ALA A 30 9.24 7.01 -20.89
CA ALA A 30 10.66 7.04 -20.58
C ALA A 30 11.53 6.75 -21.82
N GLU A 31 11.11 5.79 -22.66
CA GLU A 31 11.77 5.40 -23.93
C GLU A 31 12.06 6.57 -24.88
N HIS A 32 11.31 7.67 -24.77
CA HIS A 32 11.45 8.85 -25.63
C HIS A 32 11.78 10.12 -24.84
N SER A 33 12.28 9.97 -23.62
CA SER A 33 12.54 11.09 -22.70
C SER A 33 14.03 11.20 -22.33
N ARG A 34 14.37 12.23 -21.56
CA ARG A 34 15.73 12.41 -20.98
C ARG A 34 15.85 11.84 -19.56
N TRP A 35 14.83 11.14 -19.07
CA TRP A 35 14.76 10.60 -17.71
C TRP A 35 14.45 9.10 -17.74
N ASP A 36 14.89 8.39 -16.72
CA ASP A 36 14.57 6.99 -16.50
C ASP A 36 13.34 6.85 -15.58
N TYR A 37 12.60 5.75 -15.72
CA TYR A 37 11.51 5.43 -14.79
C TYR A 37 12.00 4.46 -13.70
N VAL A 38 11.44 4.62 -12.50
CA VAL A 38 11.61 3.69 -11.39
C VAL A 38 10.22 3.43 -10.78
N ALA A 39 9.88 2.15 -10.60
CA ALA A 39 8.64 1.74 -9.93
C ALA A 39 8.98 1.31 -8.50
N LEU A 40 8.34 1.96 -7.52
CA LEU A 40 8.48 1.61 -6.10
C LEU A 40 7.22 0.87 -5.66
N HIS A 41 7.38 -0.28 -4.99
CA HIS A 41 6.29 -1.13 -4.53
C HIS A 41 6.31 -1.28 -3.00
N PRO A 42 6.07 -0.19 -2.24
CA PRO A 42 5.93 -0.32 -0.79
C PRO A 42 4.68 -1.13 -0.45
N ASP A 43 4.80 -2.02 0.54
CA ASP A 43 3.67 -2.81 1.05
C ASP A 43 2.86 -1.99 2.07
N LEU A 44 3.48 -1.70 3.21
CA LEU A 44 2.92 -0.88 4.27
C LEU A 44 3.70 0.41 4.47
N ILE A 45 3.00 1.53 4.53
CA ILE A 45 3.57 2.82 4.91
C ILE A 45 3.05 3.22 6.29
N VAL A 46 3.98 3.50 7.21
CA VAL A 46 3.69 4.04 8.54
C VAL A 46 4.29 5.43 8.62
N GLY A 47 3.47 6.43 8.97
CA GLY A 47 3.90 7.81 9.08
C GLY A 47 2.79 8.75 9.56
N ASP A 48 3.13 10.02 9.71
CA ASP A 48 2.27 11.10 10.24
C ASP A 48 1.66 11.99 9.13
N ILE A 49 1.58 11.46 7.91
CA ILE A 49 1.12 12.20 6.73
C ILE A 49 -0.37 12.56 6.89
N TYR A 50 -0.63 13.86 7.03
CA TYR A 50 -1.98 14.41 7.06
C TYR A 50 -2.72 14.15 5.74
N GLY A 51 -3.97 13.71 5.83
CA GLY A 51 -4.84 13.48 4.67
C GLY A 51 -4.55 12.19 3.89
N ASN A 52 -3.61 11.35 4.31
CA ASN A 52 -3.44 10.02 3.71
C ASN A 52 -4.62 9.11 4.10
N PRO A 53 -5.47 8.68 3.14
CA PRO A 53 -6.62 7.83 3.44
C PRO A 53 -6.23 6.40 3.84
N MET A 54 -4.98 5.99 3.61
CA MET A 54 -4.47 4.64 3.90
C MET A 54 -3.35 4.71 4.95
N ASN A 55 -3.68 5.21 6.16
CA ASN A 55 -2.73 5.31 7.27
C ASN A 55 -3.11 4.35 8.41
N ILE A 56 -2.43 3.20 8.47
CA ILE A 56 -2.74 2.16 9.47
C ILE A 56 -2.44 2.61 10.90
N ALA A 57 -1.37 3.39 11.11
CA ALA A 57 -0.99 3.85 12.44
C ALA A 57 -2.02 4.82 13.00
N MET A 58 -2.55 5.72 12.17
CA MET A 58 -3.65 6.60 12.54
C MET A 58 -4.91 5.81 12.91
N VAL A 59 -5.30 4.83 12.10
CA VAL A 59 -6.50 4.02 12.37
C VAL A 59 -6.37 3.21 13.68
N ILE A 60 -5.22 2.57 13.91
CA ILE A 60 -4.94 1.84 15.15
C ILE A 60 -4.96 2.80 16.35
N SER A 61 -4.37 3.98 16.23
CA SER A 61 -4.34 4.98 17.30
C SER A 61 -5.73 5.48 17.64
N VAL A 62 -6.56 5.78 16.64
CA VAL A 62 -7.97 6.17 16.86
C VAL A 62 -8.75 5.05 17.55
N PHE A 63 -8.57 3.79 17.13
CA PHE A 63 -9.23 2.66 17.77
C PHE A 63 -8.79 2.47 19.23
N ALA A 64 -7.50 2.67 19.53
CA ALA A 64 -6.97 2.62 20.88
C ALA A 64 -7.57 3.74 21.76
N GLU A 65 -7.58 4.99 21.27
CA GLU A 65 -8.12 6.14 21.99
C GLU A 65 -9.62 6.01 22.26
N LEU A 66 -10.40 5.50 21.29
CA LEU A 66 -11.82 5.21 21.49
C LEU A 66 -12.03 4.11 22.54
N SER A 67 -11.23 3.05 22.49
CA SER A 67 -11.31 1.97 23.48
C SER A 67 -11.01 2.48 24.90
N HIS A 68 -9.98 3.33 25.01
CA HIS A 68 -9.61 4.00 26.27
C HIS A 68 -10.72 4.92 26.77
N ALA A 69 -11.26 5.80 25.92
CA ALA A 69 -12.34 6.73 26.27
C ALA A 69 -13.61 6.03 26.74
N LEU A 70 -13.90 4.84 26.20
CA LEU A 70 -15.05 4.01 26.58
C LEU A 70 -14.75 3.04 27.73
N SER A 71 -13.52 3.02 28.27
CA SER A 71 -13.09 2.08 29.32
C SER A 71 -13.30 0.60 28.94
N ILE A 72 -13.07 0.25 27.67
CA ILE A 72 -13.15 -1.13 27.18
C ILE A 72 -11.76 -1.64 26.77
N PRO A 73 -11.52 -2.97 26.80
CA PRO A 73 -10.26 -3.54 26.31
C PRO A 73 -10.10 -3.31 24.81
N MET A 74 -8.91 -2.90 24.38
CA MET A 74 -8.53 -2.85 22.96
C MET A 74 -8.31 -4.27 22.44
N ARG A 75 -9.31 -4.84 21.77
CA ARG A 75 -9.25 -6.21 21.22
C ARG A 75 -8.78 -6.20 19.76
N PHE A 76 -7.92 -7.13 19.40
CA PHE A 76 -7.48 -7.31 18.01
C PHE A 76 -8.69 -7.65 17.11
N PRO A 77 -8.94 -6.90 16.02
CA PRO A 77 -10.13 -7.09 15.18
C PRO A 77 -9.92 -8.04 13.98
N GLY A 78 -8.72 -8.59 13.81
CA GLY A 78 -8.42 -9.51 12.70
C GLY A 78 -8.98 -10.91 12.90
N THR A 79 -8.74 -11.79 11.93
CA THR A 79 -9.05 -13.23 12.02
C THR A 79 -7.89 -13.99 12.65
N ASP A 80 -8.18 -15.18 13.20
CA ASP A 80 -7.17 -16.15 13.65
C ASP A 80 -6.25 -16.61 12.50
#